data_AF-A0A956CWB5-F1
#
_entry.id   AF-A0A956CWB5-F1
#
_cell.length_a   1.000
_cell.length_b   1.000
_cell.length_c   1.000
_cell.angle_alpha   90.00
_cell.angle_beta   90.00
_cell.angle_gamma   90.00
#
_symmetry.space_group_name_H-M   'P 1'
#
loop_
_entity.id
_entity.type
_entity.pdbx_description
1 polymer ?
#
loop_
_entity_poly.entity_id
_entity_poly.type
_entity_poly.pdbx_seq_one_letter_code
_entity_poly.pdbx_strand_id
1 'polypeptide(L)'
;MPREARAPHLRAVPPPPRSSLPPRPSIPPPPPAAPLAARPPSPPAATLPPATLPPSYAPYDEEEGDTLVEGLEQARSKGLTRTVQEAARVTYAPLLEKKDSVLDFRQPAAELERRVRALEPWPGTQFGLGGTMIKVRSARVVPNKDEIAPRAGSIQRIGERLIVATGHDGLELVEIQPPGKRPMPAADFLRGSGRNIQTGDAVDPISPPSAATPSA
;
A
#
# COMPACT_ATOMS: atom_id res chain seq x y z
N MET A 1 7.29 70.15 -13.72
CA MET A 1 6.14 70.31 -12.81
C MET A 1 4.87 69.86 -13.55
N PRO A 2 3.96 69.10 -12.92
CA PRO A 2 3.95 67.62 -13.01
C PRO A 2 2.54 67.01 -13.19
N ARG A 3 2.46 65.67 -13.33
CA ARG A 3 1.49 64.70 -12.74
C ARG A 3 1.55 63.39 -13.52
N GLU A 4 2.31 62.38 -13.12
CA GLU A 4 2.02 61.40 -12.05
C GLU A 4 0.54 60.98 -11.96
N ALA A 5 0.27 59.76 -12.44
CA ALA A 5 -0.89 58.96 -12.04
C ALA A 5 -0.39 57.53 -11.73
N ARG A 6 0.16 57.36 -10.52
CA ARG A 6 0.43 56.07 -9.89
C ARG A 6 -0.88 55.53 -9.32
N ALA A 7 -1.19 54.27 -9.62
CA ALA A 7 -2.29 53.52 -9.02
C ALA A 7 -2.17 53.48 -7.48
N PRO A 8 -3.16 53.96 -6.70
CA PRO A 8 -3.04 54.00 -5.25
C PRO A 8 -4.02 53.03 -4.55
N HIS A 9 -3.81 51.71 -4.61
CA HIS A 9 -4.57 50.77 -3.75
C HIS A 9 -4.08 49.31 -3.83
N LEU A 10 -2.82 49.03 -3.46
CA LEU A 10 -2.42 47.71 -2.95
C LEU A 10 -1.30 47.92 -1.92
N ARG A 11 -1.70 48.29 -0.70
CA ARG A 11 -0.78 48.33 0.45
C ARG A 11 -0.62 46.90 0.94
N ALA A 12 0.56 46.31 0.72
CA ALA A 12 0.90 44.98 1.22
C ALA A 12 0.74 44.94 2.76
N VAL A 13 -0.14 44.05 3.23
CA VAL A 13 -0.31 43.78 4.66
C VAL A 13 0.85 42.87 5.10
N PRO A 14 1.69 43.27 6.07
CA PRO A 14 2.75 42.40 6.58
C PRO A 14 2.15 41.19 7.33
N PRO A 15 2.74 39.99 7.22
CA PRO A 15 2.25 38.83 7.94
C PRO A 15 2.39 39.02 9.47
N PRO A 16 1.42 38.54 10.28
CA PRO A 16 1.48 38.69 11.72
C PRO A 16 2.65 37.90 12.33
N PRO A 17 3.18 38.33 13.50
CA PRO A 17 4.28 37.64 14.17
C PRO A 17 3.87 36.23 14.61
N ARG A 18 4.83 35.29 14.55
CA ARG A 18 4.71 33.84 14.84
C ARG A 18 4.14 33.46 16.23
N SER A 19 3.83 34.42 17.09
CA SER A 19 3.37 34.20 18.47
C SER A 19 1.86 34.02 18.63
N SER A 20 1.08 34.04 17.55
CA SER A 20 -0.40 33.94 17.60
C SER A 20 -0.99 32.64 17.03
N LEU A 21 -0.16 31.62 16.73
CA LEU A 21 -0.70 30.31 16.34
C LEU A 21 -1.25 29.58 17.58
N PRO A 22 -2.50 29.10 17.55
CA PRO A 22 -3.02 28.26 18.63
C PRO A 22 -2.15 27.02 18.79
N PRO A 23 -1.95 26.51 20.03
CA PRO A 23 -1.19 25.30 20.26
C PRO A 23 -1.80 24.15 19.44
N ARG A 24 -0.94 23.41 18.73
CA ARG A 24 -1.38 22.20 18.02
C ARG A 24 -2.09 21.28 19.02
N PRO A 25 -3.30 20.79 18.73
CA PRO A 25 -3.94 19.83 19.62
C PRO A 25 -3.02 18.61 19.74
N SER A 26 -2.59 18.31 20.97
CA SER A 26 -1.95 17.02 21.26
C SER A 26 -2.91 15.91 20.89
N ILE A 27 -2.50 15.06 19.96
CA ILE A 27 -3.26 13.84 19.62
C ILE A 27 -3.24 12.97 20.88
N PRO A 28 -4.40 12.65 21.49
CA PRO A 28 -4.42 11.79 22.66
C PRO A 28 -3.90 10.39 22.29
N PRO A 29 -3.25 9.67 23.23
CA PRO A 29 -2.86 8.29 22.99
C PRO A 29 -4.10 7.44 22.64
N PRO A 30 -3.95 6.41 21.80
CA PRO A 30 -5.08 5.56 21.42
C PRO A 30 -5.74 4.94 22.67
N PRO A 31 -7.07 4.76 22.66
CA PRO A 31 -7.78 4.16 23.79
C PRO A 31 -7.26 2.74 24.06
N PRO A 32 -7.25 2.28 25.33
CA PRO A 32 -6.84 0.93 25.68
C PRO A 32 -7.72 -0.10 24.97
N ALA A 33 -7.13 -1.24 24.60
CA ALA A 33 -7.80 -2.31 23.88
C ALA A 33 -9.05 -2.78 24.66
N ALA A 34 -10.23 -2.62 24.06
CA ALA A 34 -11.49 -3.05 24.66
C ALA A 34 -11.55 -4.60 24.76
N PRO A 35 -12.10 -5.19 25.83
CA PRO A 35 -12.20 -6.64 25.94
C PRO A 35 -13.01 -7.23 24.78
N LEU A 36 -12.53 -8.34 24.21
CA LEU A 36 -13.15 -9.00 23.06
C LEU A 36 -14.30 -9.90 23.56
N ALA A 37 -15.45 -9.88 22.88
CA ALA A 37 -16.47 -10.91 23.06
C ALA A 37 -15.93 -12.24 22.48
N ALA A 38 -16.22 -13.37 23.11
CA ALA A 38 -15.72 -14.66 22.67
C ALA A 38 -16.02 -14.90 21.17
N ARG A 39 -14.97 -15.04 20.35
CA ARG A 39 -15.11 -15.41 18.92
C ARG A 39 -15.42 -16.91 18.82
N PRO A 40 -16.39 -17.34 18.00
CA PRO A 40 -16.42 -18.73 17.55
C PRO A 40 -15.10 -19.06 16.82
N PRO A 41 -14.60 -20.31 16.91
CA PRO A 41 -13.36 -20.69 16.27
C PRO A 41 -13.47 -20.50 14.75
N SER A 42 -12.67 -19.59 14.18
CA SER A 42 -12.56 -19.46 12.73
C SER A 42 -11.95 -20.74 12.15
N PRO A 43 -12.43 -21.23 10.99
CA PRO A 43 -11.80 -22.36 10.31
C PRO A 43 -10.32 -22.06 9.98
N PRO A 44 -9.45 -23.09 9.88
CA PRO A 44 -8.05 -22.89 9.54
C PRO A 44 -7.95 -22.13 8.22
N ALA A 45 -7.08 -21.11 8.19
CA ALA A 45 -6.90 -20.18 7.09
C ALA A 45 -6.85 -20.91 5.73
N ALA A 46 -7.98 -20.96 5.04
CA ALA A 46 -8.02 -21.35 3.65
C ALA A 46 -7.11 -20.39 2.88
N THR A 47 -6.32 -20.90 1.95
CA THR A 47 -5.53 -20.10 1.01
C THR A 47 -6.46 -19.09 0.34
N LEU A 48 -6.41 -17.84 0.79
CA LEU A 48 -7.23 -16.76 0.23
C LEU A 48 -6.87 -16.63 -1.26
N PRO A 49 -7.84 -16.75 -2.19
CA PRO A 49 -7.56 -16.56 -3.61
C PRO A 49 -7.06 -15.13 -3.87
N PRO A 50 -6.22 -14.92 -4.90
CA PRO A 50 -5.73 -13.59 -5.25
C PRO A 50 -6.90 -12.66 -5.60
N ALA A 51 -7.02 -11.57 -4.84
CA ALA A 51 -7.80 -10.36 -5.08
C ALA A 51 -9.17 -10.57 -5.78
N THR A 52 -10.22 -10.80 -4.97
CA THR A 52 -11.57 -10.35 -5.34
C THR A 52 -12.07 -9.41 -4.26
N LEU A 53 -11.77 -8.13 -4.42
CA LEU A 53 -12.64 -7.07 -3.91
C LEU A 53 -12.90 -6.10 -5.08
N PRO A 54 -14.03 -6.23 -5.79
CA PRO A 54 -14.56 -5.16 -6.61
C PRO A 54 -15.56 -4.29 -5.82
N PRO A 55 -15.92 -3.12 -6.36
CA PRO A 55 -16.14 -1.88 -5.62
C PRO A 55 -17.56 -1.80 -5.04
N SER A 56 -17.69 -1.05 -3.94
CA SER A 56 -18.95 -0.77 -3.23
C SER A 56 -19.58 -2.01 -2.57
N TYR A 57 -19.37 -2.15 -1.25
CA TYR A 57 -20.13 -3.02 -0.34
C TYR A 57 -20.75 -4.26 -1.02
N ALA A 58 -19.92 -5.24 -1.36
CA ALA A 58 -20.45 -6.59 -1.57
C ALA A 58 -21.19 -6.99 -0.28
N PRO A 59 -22.41 -7.56 -0.36
CA PRO A 59 -23.11 -8.01 0.82
C PRO A 59 -22.18 -8.96 1.57
N TYR A 60 -21.98 -8.69 2.86
CA TYR A 60 -21.28 -9.60 3.78
C TYR A 60 -21.79 -11.01 3.53
N ASP A 61 -20.91 -12.02 3.53
CA ASP A 61 -21.35 -13.42 3.51
C ASP A 61 -22.44 -13.56 4.58
N GLU A 62 -23.57 -14.20 4.25
CA GLU A 62 -24.77 -14.26 5.13
C GLU A 62 -24.40 -14.73 6.56
N GLU A 63 -23.41 -15.62 6.64
CA GLU A 63 -22.79 -16.15 7.86
C GLU A 63 -22.15 -15.07 8.79
N GLU A 64 -21.57 -14.00 8.22
CA GLU A 64 -20.95 -12.92 8.99
C GLU A 64 -22.00 -11.96 9.56
N GLY A 65 -23.06 -11.70 8.80
CA GLY A 65 -24.20 -10.90 9.25
C GLY A 65 -24.94 -11.56 10.39
N ASP A 66 -25.18 -12.87 10.28
CA ASP A 66 -25.85 -13.67 11.30
C ASP A 66 -25.06 -13.70 12.61
N THR A 67 -23.73 -13.80 12.54
CA THR A 67 -22.86 -13.75 13.73
C THR A 67 -23.00 -12.43 14.51
N LEU A 68 -23.18 -11.29 13.82
CA LEU A 68 -23.39 -10.00 14.47
C LEU A 68 -24.75 -9.95 15.17
N VAL A 69 -25.79 -10.42 14.51
CA VAL A 69 -27.17 -10.46 15.03
C VAL A 69 -27.23 -11.36 16.26
N GLU A 70 -26.69 -12.58 16.17
CA GLU A 70 -26.60 -13.52 17.28
C GLU A 70 -25.84 -12.93 18.47
N GLY A 71 -24.70 -12.26 18.21
CA GLY A 71 -23.93 -11.59 19.25
C GLY A 71 -24.72 -10.51 19.99
N LEU A 72 -25.53 -9.74 19.27
CA LEU A 72 -26.40 -8.71 19.84
C LEU A 72 -27.55 -9.31 20.66
N GLU A 73 -28.17 -10.39 20.18
CA GLU A 73 -29.22 -11.11 20.90
C GLU A 73 -28.71 -11.78 22.19
N GLN A 74 -27.52 -12.38 22.15
CA GLN A 74 -26.85 -12.92 23.33
C GLN A 74 -26.52 -11.82 24.35
N ALA A 75 -26.04 -10.67 23.88
CA ALA A 75 -25.81 -9.50 24.72
C ALA A 75 -27.09 -9.03 25.43
N ARG A 76 -28.24 -9.08 24.74
CA ARG A 76 -29.53 -8.64 25.27
C ARG A 76 -30.15 -9.62 26.26
N SER A 77 -29.98 -10.92 26.04
CA SER A 77 -30.69 -11.97 26.80
C SER A 77 -29.93 -12.47 28.03
N LYS A 78 -28.64 -12.77 27.89
CA LYS A 78 -27.83 -13.44 28.93
C LYS A 78 -26.54 -12.68 29.28
N GLY A 79 -26.20 -11.65 28.50
CA GLY A 79 -24.94 -10.93 28.58
C GLY A 79 -23.81 -11.64 27.84
N LEU A 80 -22.85 -10.88 27.32
CA LEU A 80 -21.66 -11.41 26.65
C LEU A 80 -20.56 -11.71 27.66
N THR A 81 -19.93 -12.88 27.52
CA THR A 81 -18.68 -13.18 28.25
C THR A 81 -17.55 -12.35 27.63
N ARG A 82 -17.01 -11.43 28.42
CA ARG A 82 -15.90 -10.56 28.03
C ARG A 82 -14.57 -11.18 28.42
N THR A 83 -13.67 -11.38 27.47
CA THR A 83 -12.32 -11.83 27.73
C THR A 83 -11.36 -10.65 27.64
N VAL A 84 -10.56 -10.45 28.67
CA VAL A 84 -9.50 -9.42 28.68
C VAL A 84 -8.48 -9.77 27.59
N GLN A 85 -8.15 -8.81 26.74
CA GLN A 85 -7.12 -9.01 25.71
C GLN A 85 -5.74 -9.16 26.38
N GLU A 86 -4.94 -10.12 25.90
CA GLU A 86 -3.57 -10.28 26.35
C GLU A 86 -2.71 -9.12 25.83
N ALA A 87 -2.25 -8.24 26.73
CA ALA A 87 -1.52 -7.03 26.38
C ALA A 87 -0.27 -7.29 25.52
N ALA A 88 0.40 -8.43 25.72
CA ALA A 88 1.58 -8.84 24.96
C ALA A 88 1.29 -9.14 23.47
N ARG A 89 0.01 -9.38 23.09
CA ARG A 89 -0.41 -9.70 21.72
C ARG A 89 -1.06 -8.51 21.01
N VAL A 90 -1.14 -7.35 21.66
CA VAL A 90 -1.74 -6.15 21.06
C VAL A 90 -0.78 -5.57 20.03
N THR A 91 -1.20 -5.55 18.76
CA THR A 91 -0.45 -4.94 17.66
C THR A 91 -1.27 -3.84 17.00
N TYR A 92 -0.65 -2.71 16.70
CA TYR A 92 -1.30 -1.62 15.99
C TYR A 92 -1.22 -1.84 14.48
N ALA A 93 -2.37 -1.73 13.79
CA ALA A 93 -2.43 -1.70 12.34
C ALA A 93 -2.45 -0.22 11.89
N PRO A 94 -1.33 0.33 11.39
CA PRO A 94 -1.28 1.72 10.96
C PRO A 94 -2.14 1.95 9.72
N LEU A 95 -2.56 3.20 9.53
CA LEU A 95 -3.25 3.63 8.33
C LEU A 95 -2.31 3.46 7.12
N LEU A 96 -2.83 2.89 6.04
CA LEU A 96 -2.09 2.76 4.79
C LEU A 96 -1.87 4.14 4.15
N GLU A 97 -0.63 4.44 3.82
CA GLU A 97 -0.22 5.69 3.19
C GLU A 97 0.30 5.45 1.76
N LYS A 98 0.33 6.50 0.94
CA LYS A 98 0.83 6.42 -0.44
C LYS A 98 2.31 5.99 -0.53
N LYS A 99 3.08 6.18 0.55
CA LYS A 99 4.49 5.73 0.62
C LYS A 99 4.58 4.20 0.67
N ASP A 100 3.57 3.52 1.21
CA ASP A 100 3.54 2.06 1.34
C ASP A 100 3.32 1.37 -0.01
N SER A 101 2.86 2.13 -1.02
CA SER A 101 2.72 1.66 -2.39
C SER A 101 4.06 1.39 -3.08
N VAL A 102 5.18 1.95 -2.62
CA VAL A 102 6.49 1.73 -3.28
C VAL A 102 7.06 0.36 -2.87
N LEU A 103 7.35 -0.49 -3.85
CA LEU A 103 7.97 -1.79 -3.61
C LEU A 103 9.47 -1.64 -3.39
N ASP A 104 9.96 -2.20 -2.28
CA ASP A 104 11.39 -2.29 -1.97
C ASP A 104 11.89 -3.70 -2.31
N PHE A 105 12.55 -3.86 -3.46
CA PHE A 105 13.06 -5.14 -3.94
C PHE A 105 14.21 -5.71 -3.12
N ARG A 106 14.70 -5.02 -2.08
CA ARG A 106 15.62 -5.60 -1.10
C ARG A 106 14.92 -6.60 -0.17
N GLN A 107 13.60 -6.54 -0.07
CA GLN A 107 12.80 -7.50 0.71
C GLN A 107 12.69 -8.84 -0.04
N PRO A 108 12.40 -9.95 0.66
CA PRO A 108 12.14 -11.25 0.04
C PRO A 108 10.93 -11.21 -0.91
N ALA A 109 10.97 -11.97 -2.01
CA ALA A 109 9.87 -12.02 -2.97
C ALA A 109 8.54 -12.45 -2.35
N ALA A 110 8.56 -13.34 -1.35
CA ALA A 110 7.35 -13.77 -0.64
C ALA A 110 6.68 -12.64 0.16
N GLU A 111 7.46 -11.71 0.73
CA GLU A 111 6.90 -10.54 1.41
C GLU A 111 6.32 -9.56 0.38
N LEU A 112 7.02 -9.35 -0.73
CA LEU A 112 6.56 -8.48 -1.80
C LEU A 112 5.28 -8.99 -2.46
N GLU A 113 5.16 -10.31 -2.71
CA GLU A 113 3.92 -10.94 -3.20
C GLU A 113 2.76 -10.67 -2.25
N ARG A 114 2.96 -10.86 -0.94
CA ARG A 114 1.94 -10.57 0.06
C ARG A 114 1.55 -9.10 0.08
N ARG A 115 2.52 -8.18 -0.10
CA ARG A 115 2.25 -6.73 -0.17
C ARG A 115 1.48 -6.36 -1.43
N VAL A 116 1.83 -6.92 -2.58
CA VAL A 116 1.07 -6.74 -3.84
C VAL A 116 -0.38 -7.18 -3.63
N ARG A 117 -0.60 -8.35 -3.02
CA ARG A 117 -1.95 -8.86 -2.74
C ARG A 117 -2.70 -8.01 -1.69
N ALA A 118 -2.03 -7.56 -0.64
CA ALA A 118 -2.65 -6.82 0.45
C ALA A 118 -3.02 -5.36 0.08
N LEU A 119 -2.31 -4.77 -0.86
CA LEU A 119 -2.50 -3.37 -1.26
C LEU A 119 -3.33 -3.22 -2.55
N GLU A 120 -3.77 -4.32 -3.16
CA GLU A 120 -4.67 -4.32 -4.32
C GLU A 120 -6.13 -4.42 -3.84
N PRO A 121 -7.08 -3.54 -4.27
CA PRO A 121 -6.97 -2.52 -5.32
C PRO A 121 -6.51 -1.12 -4.87
N TRP A 122 -6.51 -0.85 -3.56
CA TRP A 122 -6.07 0.43 -3.00
C TRP A 122 -5.16 0.19 -1.79
N PRO A 123 -4.03 0.90 -1.66
CA PRO A 123 -3.51 2.00 -2.49
C PRO A 123 -2.81 1.56 -3.81
N GLY A 124 -2.67 0.25 -4.02
CA GLY A 124 -1.89 -0.36 -5.10
C GLY A 124 -0.40 -0.38 -4.79
N THR A 125 0.35 -1.21 -5.52
CA THR A 125 1.81 -1.25 -5.47
C THR A 125 2.43 -0.72 -6.75
N GLN A 126 3.61 -0.09 -6.67
CA GLN A 126 4.29 0.54 -7.79
C GLN A 126 5.80 0.48 -7.64
N PHE A 127 6.49 0.48 -8.77
CA PHE A 127 7.95 0.58 -8.86
C PHE A 127 8.35 1.46 -10.06
N GLY A 128 9.63 1.81 -10.11
CA GLY A 128 10.20 2.75 -11.06
C GLY A 128 11.04 2.00 -12.07
N LEU A 129 10.85 2.33 -13.34
CA LEU A 129 11.63 1.77 -14.42
C LEU A 129 11.84 2.81 -15.53
N GLY A 130 13.09 3.19 -15.76
CA GLY A 130 13.45 4.15 -16.81
C GLY A 130 12.79 5.52 -16.61
N GLY A 131 12.67 5.99 -15.37
CA GLY A 131 12.02 7.25 -15.02
C GLY A 131 10.48 7.21 -15.05
N THR A 132 9.89 6.02 -15.23
CA THR A 132 8.45 5.83 -15.33
C THR A 132 7.93 4.98 -14.15
N MET A 133 6.82 5.40 -13.54
CA MET A 133 6.16 4.64 -12.46
C MET A 133 5.20 3.60 -13.04
N ILE A 134 5.44 2.33 -12.77
CA ILE A 134 4.60 1.20 -13.19
C ILE A 134 3.92 0.63 -11.96
N LYS A 135 2.60 0.46 -12.01
CA LYS A 135 1.85 -0.21 -10.95
C LYS A 135 1.86 -1.73 -11.16
N VAL A 136 1.95 -2.49 -10.07
CA VAL A 136 1.85 -3.95 -10.06
C VAL A 136 0.52 -4.32 -9.45
N ARG A 137 -0.26 -5.14 -10.17
CA ARG A 137 -1.56 -5.64 -9.71
C ARG A 137 -1.49 -7.09 -9.26
N SER A 138 -0.64 -7.88 -9.91
CA SER A 138 -0.46 -9.29 -9.56
C SER A 138 0.97 -9.73 -9.78
N ALA A 139 1.49 -10.50 -8.83
CA ALA A 139 2.86 -11.01 -8.85
C ALA A 139 2.91 -12.44 -8.29
N ARG A 140 3.97 -13.17 -8.65
CA ARG A 140 4.23 -14.54 -8.19
C ARG A 140 5.68 -14.69 -7.75
N VAL A 141 5.91 -15.49 -6.71
CA VAL A 141 7.26 -15.86 -6.26
C VAL A 141 7.83 -16.93 -7.18
N VAL A 142 9.07 -16.72 -7.64
CA VAL A 142 9.83 -17.67 -8.45
C VAL A 142 11.10 -18.07 -7.69
N PRO A 143 11.33 -19.36 -7.41
CA PRO A 143 12.51 -19.79 -6.68
C PRO A 143 13.81 -19.38 -7.37
N ASN A 144 14.82 -18.98 -6.58
CA ASN A 144 16.14 -18.65 -7.08
C ASN A 144 16.88 -19.91 -7.58
N LYS A 145 16.69 -20.26 -8.85
CA LYS A 145 17.40 -21.34 -9.54
C LYS A 145 18.29 -20.75 -10.62
N ASP A 146 19.42 -20.14 -10.25
CA ASP A 146 20.53 -19.69 -11.13
C ASP A 146 20.18 -18.74 -12.30
N GLU A 147 18.89 -18.46 -12.52
CA GLU A 147 18.31 -17.62 -13.56
C GLU A 147 17.81 -16.29 -12.99
N ILE A 148 18.28 -15.88 -11.81
CA ILE A 148 17.92 -14.61 -11.18
C ILE A 148 19.18 -13.78 -11.01
N ALA A 149 19.15 -12.56 -11.53
CA ALA A 149 20.27 -11.63 -11.45
C ALA A 149 20.77 -11.50 -9.99
N PRO A 150 22.10 -11.43 -9.77
CA PRO A 150 22.68 -11.42 -8.42
C PRO A 150 22.37 -10.16 -7.62
N ARG A 151 21.86 -9.11 -8.28
CA ARG A 151 21.56 -7.82 -7.67
C ARG A 151 20.05 -7.65 -7.48
N ALA A 152 19.64 -7.45 -6.23
CA ALA A 152 18.27 -7.07 -5.91
C ALA A 152 17.86 -5.79 -6.67
N GLY A 153 16.68 -5.81 -7.26
CA GLY A 153 16.16 -4.76 -8.14
C GLY A 153 16.59 -4.87 -9.60
N SER A 154 17.37 -5.89 -10.00
CA SER A 154 17.65 -6.13 -11.41
C SER A 154 16.49 -6.83 -12.09
N ILE A 155 16.17 -6.38 -13.30
CA ILE A 155 15.13 -6.97 -14.14
C ILE A 155 15.73 -8.11 -14.95
N GLN A 156 14.95 -9.19 -15.05
CA GLN A 156 15.23 -10.35 -15.85
C GLN A 156 14.06 -10.64 -16.76
N ARG A 157 14.33 -10.58 -18.06
CA ARG A 157 13.39 -10.97 -19.09
C ARG A 157 13.68 -12.39 -19.52
N ILE A 158 12.75 -13.31 -19.24
CA ILE A 158 12.83 -14.71 -19.68
C ILE A 158 11.67 -14.95 -20.65
N GLY A 159 11.96 -14.82 -21.95
CA GLY A 159 10.96 -14.85 -23.01
C GLY A 159 9.93 -13.73 -22.85
N GLU A 160 8.72 -14.10 -22.43
CA GLU A 160 7.58 -13.20 -22.19
C GLU A 160 7.31 -12.93 -20.71
N ARG A 161 8.14 -13.49 -19.81
CA ARG A 161 8.04 -13.28 -18.36
C ARG A 161 8.94 -12.12 -17.95
N LEU A 162 8.42 -11.28 -17.06
CA LEU A 162 9.16 -10.19 -16.45
C LEU A 162 9.39 -10.53 -14.97
N ILE A 163 10.63 -10.83 -14.62
CA ILE A 163 11.03 -11.21 -13.27
C ILE A 163 11.93 -10.11 -12.72
N VAL A 164 11.71 -9.71 -11.48
CA VAL A 164 12.60 -8.79 -10.76
C VAL A 164 13.33 -9.59 -9.70
N ALA A 165 14.67 -9.51 -9.70
CA ALA A 165 15.49 -10.08 -8.65
C ALA A 165 15.21 -9.37 -7.33
N THR A 166 14.99 -10.12 -6.27
CA THR A 166 14.75 -9.54 -4.94
C THR A 166 15.86 -9.91 -3.96
N GLY A 167 15.75 -9.54 -2.69
CA GLY A 167 16.71 -9.96 -1.66
C GLY A 167 16.76 -11.48 -1.47
N HIS A 168 15.66 -12.18 -1.76
CA HIS A 168 15.57 -13.64 -1.76
C HIS A 168 14.47 -14.08 -2.74
N ASP A 169 14.79 -15.01 -3.64
CA ASP A 169 13.94 -15.41 -4.77
C ASP A 169 13.65 -14.27 -5.77
N GLY A 170 12.92 -14.60 -6.83
CA GLY A 170 12.46 -13.66 -7.85
C GLY A 170 11.00 -13.33 -7.67
N LEU A 171 10.64 -12.10 -8.01
CA LEU A 171 9.25 -11.68 -8.13
C LEU A 171 8.89 -11.58 -9.62
N GLU A 172 8.10 -12.54 -10.11
CA GLU A 172 7.48 -12.46 -11.42
C GLU A 172 6.30 -11.50 -11.39
N LEU A 173 6.32 -10.51 -12.27
CA LEU A 173 5.22 -9.59 -12.48
C LEU A 173 4.25 -10.20 -13.50
N VAL A 174 3.02 -10.50 -13.08
CA VAL A 174 2.01 -11.15 -13.94
C VAL A 174 1.15 -10.10 -14.63
N GLU A 175 0.59 -9.17 -13.84
CA GLU A 175 -0.25 -8.07 -14.33
C GLU A 175 0.30 -6.74 -13.84
N ILE A 176 0.50 -5.82 -14.77
CA ILE A 176 1.05 -4.48 -14.52
C ILE A 176 0.23 -3.41 -15.22
N GLN A 177 0.28 -2.19 -14.69
CA GLN A 177 -0.38 -1.03 -15.25
C GLN A 177 0.64 0.09 -15.46
N PRO A 178 1.09 0.30 -16.71
CA PRO A 178 1.88 1.48 -17.08
C PRO A 178 1.07 2.78 -16.90
N PRO A 179 1.74 3.92 -16.71
CA PRO A 179 1.03 5.18 -16.50
C PRO A 179 0.25 5.58 -17.74
N GLY A 180 -1.00 6.03 -17.52
CA GLY A 180 -1.92 6.41 -18.60
C GLY A 180 -2.48 5.23 -19.43
N LYS A 181 -2.21 3.98 -19.04
CA LYS A 181 -2.73 2.78 -19.73
C LYS A 181 -3.63 1.94 -18.83
N ARG A 182 -4.40 1.06 -19.46
CA ARG A 182 -5.16 0.01 -18.77
C ARG A 182 -4.21 -1.06 -18.21
N PRO A 183 -4.58 -1.75 -17.12
CA PRO A 183 -3.87 -2.93 -16.66
C PRO A 183 -3.73 -3.96 -17.78
N MET A 184 -2.56 -4.59 -17.87
CA MET A 184 -2.23 -5.57 -18.90
C MET A 184 -1.28 -6.65 -18.38
N PRO A 185 -1.26 -7.84 -19.00
CA PRO A 185 -0.25 -8.85 -18.73
C PRO A 185 1.16 -8.31 -19.00
N ALA A 186 2.15 -8.74 -18.21
CA ALA A 186 3.54 -8.36 -18.41
C ALA A 186 4.07 -8.77 -19.80
N ALA A 187 3.59 -9.87 -20.37
CA ALA A 187 3.91 -10.30 -21.73
C ALA A 187 3.52 -9.25 -22.79
N ASP A 188 2.32 -8.67 -22.67
CA ASP A 188 1.84 -7.64 -23.60
C ASP A 188 2.59 -6.32 -23.42
N PHE A 189 2.94 -5.99 -22.18
CA PHE A 189 3.81 -4.86 -21.90
C PHE A 189 5.18 -5.00 -22.59
N LEU A 190 5.82 -6.18 -22.50
CA LEU A 190 7.11 -6.47 -23.14
C LEU A 190 7.06 -6.42 -24.68
N ARG A 191 5.91 -6.72 -25.29
CA ARG A 191 5.70 -6.63 -26.75
C ARG A 191 5.49 -5.19 -27.22
N GLY A 192 4.88 -4.34 -26.37
CA GLY A 192 4.57 -2.95 -26.67
C GLY A 192 5.56 -1.95 -26.06
N SER A 193 5.11 -1.26 -25.00
CA SER A 193 5.83 -0.13 -24.38
C SER A 193 7.10 -0.52 -23.64
N GLY A 194 7.24 -1.78 -23.24
CA GLY A 194 8.41 -2.33 -22.55
C GLY A 194 9.46 -2.94 -23.48
N ARG A 195 9.35 -2.76 -24.81
CA ARG A 195 10.26 -3.39 -25.79
C ARG A 195 11.73 -3.06 -25.57
N ASN A 196 12.03 -1.90 -25.01
CA ASN A 196 13.38 -1.45 -24.71
C ASN A 196 13.97 -2.06 -23.42
N ILE A 197 13.18 -2.79 -22.63
CA ILE A 197 13.65 -3.36 -21.36
C ILE A 197 14.54 -4.57 -21.65
N GLN A 198 15.74 -4.52 -21.09
CA GLN A 198 16.76 -5.57 -21.21
C GLN A 198 16.98 -6.26 -19.87
N THR A 199 17.41 -7.52 -19.94
CA THR A 199 17.88 -8.24 -18.75
C THR A 199 19.12 -7.53 -18.21
N GLY A 200 19.09 -7.15 -16.93
CA GLY A 200 20.13 -6.36 -16.27
C GLY A 200 19.72 -4.93 -15.98
N ASP A 201 18.62 -4.43 -16.55
CA ASP A 201 18.09 -3.11 -16.21
C ASP A 201 17.79 -3.03 -14.72
N ALA A 202 18.24 -1.95 -14.07
CA ALA A 202 17.95 -1.73 -12.68
C ALA A 202 16.60 -1.02 -12.53
N VAL A 203 15.77 -1.48 -11.59
CA VAL A 203 14.65 -0.67 -11.11
C VAL A 203 15.21 0.62 -10.51
N ASP A 204 14.57 1.73 -10.82
CA ASP A 204 14.99 3.01 -10.28
C ASP A 204 14.82 2.96 -8.75
N PRO A 205 15.83 3.40 -7.98
CA PRO A 205 15.67 3.55 -6.54
C PRO A 205 14.71 4.71 -6.32
N ILE A 206 13.41 4.41 -6.27
CA ILE A 206 12.43 5.38 -5.83
C ILE A 206 12.63 5.47 -4.33
N SER A 207 13.41 6.46 -3.92
CA SER A 207 13.35 6.96 -2.57
C SER A 207 11.87 7.27 -2.29
N PRO A 208 11.28 6.77 -1.19
CA PRO A 208 9.95 7.25 -0.81
C PRO A 208 10.00 8.78 -0.84
N PRO A 209 8.96 9.47 -1.35
CA PRO A 209 8.95 10.93 -1.32
C PRO A 209 9.25 11.32 0.12
N SER A 210 10.43 11.94 0.31
CA SER A 210 10.98 12.29 1.60
C SER A 210 9.84 12.87 2.42
N ALA A 211 9.52 12.22 3.54
CA ALA A 211 8.56 12.75 4.49
C ALA A 211 8.96 14.19 4.72
N ALA A 212 8.12 15.13 4.27
CA ALA A 212 8.33 16.53 4.53
C ALA A 212 8.54 16.66 6.02
N THR A 213 9.79 16.93 6.42
CA THR A 213 10.17 17.20 7.79
C THR A 213 9.18 18.23 8.32
N PRO A 214 8.36 17.95 9.34
CA PRO A 214 7.73 19.04 10.04
C PRO A 214 8.87 19.77 10.74
N SER A 215 9.27 20.89 10.15
CA SER A 215 10.21 21.84 10.72
C SER A 215 9.79 22.16 12.16
N ALA A 216 10.80 22.13 13.04
CA ALA A 216 10.75 22.39 14.48
C ALA A 216 10.00 23.67 14.87
#